data_AF-D7KPB1-F1
#
_entry.id   AF-D7KPB1-F1
#
_cell.length_a   1.000
_cell.length_b   1.000
_cell.length_c   1.000
_cell.angle_alpha   90.00
_cell.angle_beta   90.00
_cell.angle_gamma   90.00
#
_symmetry.space_group_name_H-M   'P 1'
#
loop_
_entity.id
_entity.type
_entity.pdbx_description
1 polymer ?
#
loop_
_entity_poly.entity_id
_entity_poly.type
_entity_poly.pdbx_seq_one_letter_code
_entity_poly.pdbx_strand_id
1 'polypeptide(L)'
;MSPMDLKHENFDPKSQNYQGPSEEQLERYRMFMIGGGCKESFTAYEDCEGNTIECTEKWLKLKKCMEVHIDYYQPISAMWKKVDELEERNRIPVYPSKEPKERAKQASEFVRGPCKEPLRSFKRRDAEYTRNSNTLSFHSQQEALDTVYKCMETHSDYYEAFLSERKKRDEYYFKEFDAFLAARKL
;
A
#
# COMPACT_ATOMS: atom_id res chain seq x y z
N MET A 1 36.19 -16.26 7.32
CA MET A 1 36.21 -16.05 8.78
C MET A 1 36.57 -14.58 9.00
N SER A 2 35.76 -13.65 9.49
CA SER A 2 34.34 -13.55 9.84
C SER A 2 34.00 -12.03 9.84
N PRO A 3 32.74 -11.61 9.58
CA PRO A 3 32.31 -10.22 9.72
C PRO A 3 31.51 -10.02 11.03
N MET A 4 31.94 -9.05 11.84
CA MET A 4 31.28 -8.49 13.03
C MET A 4 31.88 -7.07 13.15
N ASP A 5 31.20 -5.94 13.35
CA ASP A 5 29.88 -5.61 13.87
C ASP A 5 29.45 -4.27 13.24
N LEU A 6 28.20 -4.13 12.80
CA LEU A 6 27.59 -2.81 12.62
C LEU A 6 26.46 -2.66 13.64
N LYS A 7 26.66 -1.67 14.50
CA LYS A 7 25.86 -1.34 15.68
C LYS A 7 24.41 -1.04 15.30
N HIS A 8 23.53 -1.67 16.07
CA HIS A 8 22.12 -1.37 16.20
C HIS A 8 21.97 0.07 16.70
N GLU A 9 21.55 0.99 15.82
CA GLU A 9 21.06 2.30 16.29
C GLU A 9 19.63 2.14 16.82
N ASN A 10 19.40 2.87 17.90
CA ASN A 10 18.27 2.76 18.82
C ASN A 10 16.95 3.13 18.15
N PHE A 11 15.98 2.22 18.22
CA PHE A 11 14.57 2.51 17.92
C PHE A 11 13.96 3.29 19.11
N ASP A 12 13.49 4.50 18.83
CA ASP A 12 12.73 5.32 19.77
C ASP A 12 11.35 4.67 20.01
N PRO A 13 10.92 4.35 21.26
CA PRO A 13 9.74 3.50 21.52
C PRO A 13 8.38 4.16 21.24
N LYS A 14 8.33 5.37 20.65
CA LYS A 14 7.10 6.13 20.43
C LYS A 14 6.52 6.08 19.01
N SER A 15 7.05 5.26 18.09
CA SER A 15 6.53 5.11 16.71
C SER A 15 5.72 3.84 16.45
N GLN A 16 5.21 3.17 17.49
CA GLN A 16 4.39 1.97 17.30
C GLN A 16 2.97 2.31 16.81
N ASN A 17 2.69 2.13 15.53
CA ASN A 17 1.44 1.49 15.03
C ASN A 17 1.38 1.35 13.50
N TYR A 18 2.45 0.85 12.87
CA TYR A 18 2.31 0.16 11.59
C TYR A 18 3.13 -1.11 11.63
N GLN A 19 2.49 -2.22 12.01
CA GLN A 19 3.09 -3.53 11.86
C GLN A 19 2.43 -4.12 10.63
N GLY A 20 3.14 -4.06 9.50
CA GLY A 20 2.72 -4.74 8.28
C GLY A 20 2.58 -6.26 8.50
N PRO A 21 2.32 -7.05 7.45
CA PRO A 21 2.28 -8.49 7.60
C PRO A 21 3.61 -8.98 8.19
N SER A 22 3.54 -9.83 9.21
CA SER A 22 4.69 -10.54 9.78
C SER A 22 5.38 -11.39 8.71
N GLU A 23 6.66 -11.71 8.93
CA GLU A 23 7.39 -12.59 8.00
C GLU A 23 6.71 -13.94 7.80
N GLU A 24 6.10 -14.50 8.85
CA GLU A 24 5.34 -15.75 8.74
C GLU A 24 4.10 -15.60 7.83
N GLN A 25 3.37 -14.50 7.93
CA GLN A 25 2.23 -14.23 7.05
C GLN A 25 2.69 -14.01 5.59
N LEU A 26 3.83 -13.34 5.38
CA LEU A 26 4.42 -13.14 4.06
C LEU A 26 4.88 -14.46 3.45
N GLU A 27 5.52 -15.33 4.22
CA GLU A 27 5.95 -16.65 3.75
C GLU A 27 4.77 -17.53 3.35
N ARG A 28 3.70 -17.53 4.16
CA ARG A 28 2.47 -18.26 3.83
C ARG A 28 1.80 -17.75 2.56
N TYR A 29 1.76 -16.43 2.38
CA TYR A 29 1.30 -15.82 1.13
C TYR A 29 2.19 -16.21 -0.05
N ARG A 30 3.51 -16.15 0.09
CA ARG A 30 4.48 -16.58 -0.92
C ARG A 30 4.23 -18.04 -1.32
N MET A 31 4.08 -18.94 -0.35
CA MET A 31 3.78 -20.36 -0.56
C MET A 31 2.47 -20.58 -1.33
N PHE A 32 1.42 -19.81 -1.02
CA PHE A 32 0.20 -19.82 -1.83
C PHE A 32 0.45 -19.39 -3.28
N MET A 33 1.18 -18.30 -3.48
CA MET A 33 1.41 -17.73 -4.81
C MET A 33 2.21 -18.68 -5.70
N ILE A 34 3.26 -19.32 -5.16
CA ILE A 34 4.09 -20.31 -5.88
C ILE A 34 3.42 -21.68 -6.07
N GLY A 35 2.38 -21.99 -5.28
CA GLY A 35 1.61 -23.24 -5.40
C GLY A 35 0.64 -23.28 -6.59
N GLY A 36 0.35 -22.12 -7.20
CA GLY A 36 -0.55 -21.99 -8.34
C GLY A 36 0.14 -21.97 -9.70
N GLY A 37 -0.65 -21.89 -10.77
CA GLY A 37 -0.17 -21.85 -12.16
C GLY A 37 0.66 -20.61 -12.52
N CYS A 38 0.70 -19.58 -11.65
CA CYS A 38 1.41 -18.32 -11.91
C CYS A 38 2.75 -18.21 -11.18
N LYS A 39 3.30 -19.31 -10.67
CA LYS A 39 4.60 -19.34 -9.96
C LYS A 39 5.68 -18.52 -10.67
N GLU A 40 5.92 -18.76 -11.96
CA GLU A 40 6.99 -18.09 -12.71
C GLU A 40 6.77 -16.58 -12.80
N SER A 41 5.53 -16.15 -13.05
CA SER A 41 5.20 -14.71 -13.09
C SER A 41 5.31 -14.05 -11.72
N PHE A 42 4.97 -14.78 -10.65
CA PHE A 42 5.10 -14.30 -9.29
C PHE A 42 6.56 -14.18 -8.86
N THR A 43 7.37 -15.22 -9.05
CA THR A 43 8.81 -15.18 -8.76
C THR A 43 9.51 -14.09 -9.57
N ALA A 44 9.16 -13.92 -10.85
CA ALA A 44 9.72 -12.83 -11.65
C ALA A 44 9.39 -11.43 -11.09
N TYR A 45 8.17 -11.24 -10.57
CA TYR A 45 7.76 -10.00 -9.91
C TYR A 45 8.48 -9.81 -8.57
N GLU A 46 8.64 -10.88 -7.80
CA GLU A 46 9.26 -10.88 -6.48
C GLU A 46 10.77 -10.67 -6.52
N ASP A 47 11.46 -11.27 -7.49
CA ASP A 47 12.89 -11.07 -7.77
C ASP A 47 13.16 -9.68 -8.39
N CYS A 48 12.12 -8.88 -8.60
CA CYS A 48 12.30 -7.54 -9.12
C CYS A 48 12.87 -6.62 -8.04
N GLU A 49 14.20 -6.48 -8.05
CA GLU A 49 14.88 -5.55 -7.17
C GLU A 49 14.67 -4.11 -7.64
N GLY A 50 14.09 -3.31 -6.75
CA GLY A 50 13.92 -1.89 -6.95
C GLY A 50 12.70 -1.49 -7.77
N ASN A 51 12.69 -0.22 -8.13
CA ASN A 51 11.46 0.51 -8.41
C ASN A 51 11.43 0.87 -9.90
N THR A 52 11.34 -0.13 -10.78
CA THR A 52 11.49 0.05 -12.23
C THR A 52 10.18 -0.19 -13.01
N ILE A 53 10.13 0.28 -14.25
CA ILE A 53 9.06 -0.01 -15.22
C ILE A 53 8.92 -1.53 -15.42
N GLU A 54 10.04 -2.25 -15.40
CA GLU A 54 10.10 -3.70 -15.54
C GLU A 54 9.32 -4.42 -14.42
N CYS A 55 9.38 -3.91 -13.18
CA CYS A 55 8.60 -4.47 -12.06
C CYS A 55 7.09 -4.25 -12.25
N THR A 56 6.68 -3.10 -12.78
CA THR A 56 5.28 -2.84 -13.14
C THR A 56 4.81 -3.80 -14.23
N GLU A 57 5.62 -4.06 -15.25
CA GLU A 57 5.29 -5.03 -16.29
C GLU A 57 5.18 -6.46 -15.75
N LYS A 58 6.09 -6.86 -14.86
CA LYS A 58 6.06 -8.16 -14.16
C LYS A 58 4.80 -8.29 -13.30
N TRP A 59 4.40 -7.23 -12.57
CA TRP A 59 3.14 -7.18 -11.84
C TRP A 59 1.93 -7.35 -12.75
N LEU A 60 1.88 -6.63 -13.88
CA LEU A 60 0.78 -6.76 -14.85
C LEU A 60 0.72 -8.16 -15.48
N LYS A 61 1.87 -8.79 -15.75
CA LYS A 61 1.94 -10.18 -16.21
C LYS A 61 1.41 -11.15 -15.17
N LEU A 62 1.82 -10.99 -13.90
CA LEU A 62 1.29 -11.77 -12.78
C LEU A 62 -0.23 -11.63 -12.68
N LYS A 63 -0.75 -10.39 -12.68
CA LYS A 63 -2.19 -10.14 -12.58
C LYS A 63 -2.97 -10.83 -13.70
N LYS A 64 -2.52 -10.69 -14.96
CA LYS A 64 -3.14 -11.37 -16.11
C LYS A 64 -3.11 -12.89 -15.96
N CYS A 65 -2.01 -13.45 -15.46
CA CYS A 65 -1.91 -14.88 -15.20
C CYS A 65 -2.94 -15.31 -14.14
N MET A 66 -3.07 -14.56 -13.03
CA MET A 66 -4.04 -14.87 -11.97
C MET A 66 -5.48 -14.81 -12.47
N GLU A 67 -5.80 -13.88 -13.39
CA GLU A 67 -7.10 -13.78 -14.05
C GLU A 67 -7.41 -15.01 -14.92
N VAL A 68 -6.42 -15.55 -15.64
CA VAL A 68 -6.57 -16.80 -16.42
C VAL A 68 -6.73 -18.01 -15.50
N HIS A 69 -5.99 -18.05 -14.40
CA HIS A 69 -6.02 -19.13 -13.41
C HIS A 69 -6.90 -18.81 -12.19
N ILE A 70 -8.02 -18.12 -12.44
CA ILE A 70 -8.87 -17.58 -11.36
C ILE A 70 -9.40 -18.68 -10.45
N ASP A 71 -9.64 -19.90 -10.92
CA ASP A 71 -10.11 -21.01 -10.07
C ASP A 71 -9.19 -21.28 -8.87
N TYR A 72 -7.87 -21.10 -9.05
CA TYR A 72 -6.89 -21.20 -7.97
C TYR A 72 -6.80 -19.90 -7.16
N TYR A 73 -6.72 -18.76 -7.86
CA TYR A 73 -6.45 -17.44 -7.27
C TYR A 73 -7.69 -16.70 -6.76
N GLN A 74 -8.89 -17.25 -6.94
CA GLN A 74 -10.16 -16.64 -6.54
C GLN A 74 -10.14 -16.16 -5.08
N PRO A 75 -9.56 -16.88 -4.10
CA PRO A 75 -9.60 -16.43 -2.71
C PRO A 75 -8.80 -15.14 -2.46
N ILE A 76 -7.62 -15.00 -3.04
CA ILE A 76 -6.83 -13.76 -2.90
C ILE A 76 -7.48 -12.62 -3.70
N SER A 77 -8.00 -12.91 -4.90
CA SER A 77 -8.70 -11.92 -5.72
C SER A 77 -9.99 -11.42 -5.04
N ALA A 78 -10.72 -12.30 -4.34
CA ALA A 78 -11.91 -11.92 -3.58
C ALA A 78 -11.56 -11.08 -2.36
N MET A 79 -10.45 -11.38 -1.67
CA MET A 79 -9.94 -10.55 -0.58
C MET A 79 -9.59 -9.14 -1.09
N TRP A 80 -8.79 -9.03 -2.16
CA TRP A 80 -8.47 -7.74 -2.76
C TRP A 80 -9.72 -6.98 -3.20
N LYS A 81 -10.67 -7.65 -3.86
CA LYS A 81 -11.94 -7.03 -4.25
C LYS A 81 -12.73 -6.48 -3.06
N LYS A 82 -12.79 -7.20 -1.93
CA LYS A 82 -13.45 -6.69 -0.71
C LYS A 82 -12.74 -5.48 -0.13
N VAL A 83 -11.41 -5.46 -0.19
CA VAL A 83 -10.61 -4.30 0.23
C VAL A 83 -10.88 -3.13 -0.70
N ASP A 84 -10.80 -3.31 -2.02
CA ASP A 84 -11.08 -2.28 -3.02
C ASP A 84 -12.52 -1.74 -2.90
N GLU A 85 -13.50 -2.61 -2.73
CA GLU A 85 -14.90 -2.21 -2.53
C GLU A 85 -15.10 -1.45 -1.21
N LEU A 86 -14.35 -1.81 -0.16
CA LEU A 86 -14.35 -1.04 1.07
C LEU A 86 -13.64 0.29 0.87
N GLU A 87 -12.51 0.35 0.16
CA GLU A 87 -11.82 1.61 -0.16
C GLU A 87 -12.72 2.53 -0.99
N GLU A 88 -13.51 1.99 -1.91
CA GLU A 88 -14.44 2.78 -2.72
C GLU A 88 -15.67 3.22 -1.90
N ARG A 89 -16.26 2.32 -1.11
CA ARG A 89 -17.40 2.62 -0.21
C ARG A 89 -17.00 3.58 0.92
N ASN A 90 -15.83 3.35 1.48
CA ASN A 90 -15.14 4.17 2.45
C ASN A 90 -14.11 5.05 1.74
N ARG A 91 -14.41 5.55 0.53
CA ARG A 91 -14.05 6.93 0.17
C ARG A 91 -14.84 7.85 1.11
N ILE A 92 -14.58 7.70 2.40
CA ILE A 92 -14.66 8.71 3.41
C ILE A 92 -13.79 9.79 2.78
N PRO A 93 -14.39 10.89 2.32
CA PRO A 93 -13.57 11.97 1.89
C PRO A 93 -12.75 12.30 3.13
N VAL A 94 -11.45 12.53 2.95
CA VAL A 94 -10.58 13.23 3.93
C VAL A 94 -11.28 14.47 4.53
N TYR A 95 -12.36 14.90 3.87
CA TYR A 95 -13.25 16.01 4.08
C TYR A 95 -14.67 15.48 4.41
N PRO A 96 -15.02 15.26 5.69
CA PRO A 96 -16.26 14.60 6.10
C PRO A 96 -17.55 15.34 5.68
N SER A 97 -17.45 16.58 5.21
CA SER A 97 -18.61 17.33 4.73
C SER A 97 -19.25 16.69 3.49
N LYS A 98 -20.57 16.57 3.52
CA LYS A 98 -21.42 16.21 2.37
C LYS A 98 -21.77 17.41 1.50
N GLU A 99 -21.61 18.63 2.02
CA GLU A 99 -21.86 19.86 1.28
C GLU A 99 -20.65 20.20 0.40
N PRO A 100 -20.83 20.40 -0.93
CA PRO A 100 -19.70 20.54 -1.85
C PRO A 100 -18.73 21.69 -1.53
N LYS A 101 -19.23 22.85 -1.10
CA LYS A 101 -18.37 24.01 -0.80
C LYS A 101 -17.53 23.76 0.45
N GLU A 102 -18.13 23.25 1.51
CA GLU A 102 -17.44 22.95 2.75
C GLU A 102 -16.46 21.78 2.56
N ARG A 103 -16.80 20.79 1.73
CA ARG A 103 -15.87 19.73 1.33
C ARG A 103 -14.65 20.29 0.58
N ALA A 104 -14.87 21.21 -0.37
CA ALA A 104 -13.79 21.85 -1.10
C ALA A 104 -12.91 22.73 -0.18
N LYS A 105 -13.51 23.38 0.81
CA LYS A 105 -12.81 24.15 1.84
C LYS A 105 -11.93 23.24 2.70
N GLN A 106 -12.48 22.17 3.25
CA GLN A 106 -11.74 21.15 4.00
C GLN A 106 -10.59 20.56 3.15
N ALA A 107 -10.82 20.33 1.86
CA ALA A 107 -9.78 19.90 0.92
C ALA A 107 -8.67 20.92 0.73
N SER A 108 -9.04 22.19 0.62
CA SER A 108 -8.08 23.27 0.51
C SER A 108 -7.23 23.40 1.76
N GLU A 109 -7.84 23.31 2.94
CA GLU A 109 -7.17 23.40 4.23
C GLU A 109 -6.16 22.26 4.39
N PHE A 110 -6.58 21.01 4.20
CA PHE A 110 -5.70 19.83 4.29
C PHE A 110 -4.45 19.94 3.40
N VAL A 111 -4.62 20.36 2.14
CA VAL A 111 -3.52 20.51 1.18
C VAL A 111 -2.61 21.70 1.53
N ARG A 112 -3.11 22.71 2.23
CA ARG A 112 -2.34 23.88 2.69
C ARG A 112 -1.68 23.69 4.05
N GLY A 113 -1.92 22.56 4.73
CA GLY A 113 -1.35 22.22 6.03
C GLY A 113 0.18 22.04 6.03
N PRO A 114 0.74 21.61 7.18
CA PRO A 114 2.18 21.47 7.36
C PRO A 114 2.88 20.61 6.29
N CYS A 115 2.19 19.59 5.76
CA CYS A 115 2.73 18.69 4.75
C CYS A 115 2.45 19.11 3.30
N LYS A 116 2.19 20.39 3.04
CA LYS A 116 1.89 20.91 1.69
C LYS A 116 2.95 20.57 0.64
N GLU A 117 4.24 20.61 0.99
CA GLU A 117 5.32 20.37 0.03
C GLU A 117 5.47 18.87 -0.33
N PRO A 118 5.51 17.94 0.64
CA PRO A 118 5.37 16.51 0.35
C PRO A 118 4.12 16.18 -0.48
N LEU A 119 2.96 16.75 -0.14
CA LEU A 119 1.71 16.54 -0.87
C LEU A 119 1.77 17.04 -2.31
N ARG A 120 2.38 18.21 -2.56
CA ARG A 120 2.62 18.73 -3.92
C ARG A 120 3.58 17.86 -4.71
N SER A 121 4.63 17.34 -4.06
CA SER A 121 5.58 16.41 -4.67
C SER A 121 4.89 15.12 -5.12
N PHE A 122 4.09 14.53 -4.23
CA PHE A 122 3.28 13.35 -4.54
C PHE A 122 2.33 13.60 -5.71
N LYS A 123 1.55 14.69 -5.68
CA LYS A 123 0.60 15.02 -6.76
C LYS A 123 1.26 15.22 -8.13
N ARG A 124 2.47 15.80 -8.18
CA ARG A 124 3.21 15.94 -9.43
C ARG A 124 3.61 14.59 -10.01
N ARG A 125 4.16 13.71 -9.17
CA ARG A 125 4.54 12.34 -9.55
C ARG A 125 3.33 11.52 -9.98
N ASP A 126 2.22 11.60 -9.26
CA ASP A 126 0.97 10.92 -9.57
C ASP A 126 0.39 11.35 -10.94
N ALA A 127 0.44 12.65 -11.23
CA ALA A 127 0.00 13.18 -12.52
C ALA A 127 0.94 12.78 -13.68
N GLU A 128 2.25 12.63 -13.40
CA GLU A 128 3.23 12.10 -14.36
C GLU A 128 3.00 10.61 -14.63
N TYR A 129 2.75 9.81 -13.59
CA TYR A 129 2.39 8.39 -13.71
C TYR A 129 1.12 8.19 -14.55
N THR A 130 0.08 8.98 -14.28
CA THR A 130 -1.19 8.90 -14.99
C THR A 130 -1.04 9.25 -16.48
N ARG A 131 -0.18 10.23 -16.82
CA ARG A 131 0.05 10.64 -18.22
C ARG A 131 0.98 9.70 -18.98
N ASN A 132 2.00 9.20 -18.30
CA ASN A 132 3.06 8.39 -18.88
C ASN A 132 3.11 7.06 -18.14
N SER A 133 2.08 6.21 -18.33
CA SER A 133 1.93 4.87 -17.71
C SER A 133 3.17 3.96 -17.79
N ASN A 134 4.21 4.40 -18.50
CA ASN A 134 5.43 3.71 -18.84
C ASN A 134 6.69 4.37 -18.25
N THR A 135 6.65 5.44 -17.43
CA THR A 135 7.87 6.11 -16.91
C THR A 135 8.02 6.21 -15.40
N LEU A 136 6.94 6.15 -14.62
CA LEU A 136 7.04 6.13 -13.15
C LEU A 136 6.72 4.73 -12.63
N SER A 137 7.58 4.19 -11.76
CA SER A 137 7.33 2.90 -11.13
C SER A 137 6.34 3.04 -9.99
N PHE A 138 5.53 2.00 -9.79
CA PHE A 138 4.59 1.86 -8.66
C PHE A 138 5.22 2.21 -7.30
N HIS A 139 6.48 1.83 -7.11
CA HIS A 139 7.20 2.13 -5.88
C HIS A 139 7.69 3.59 -5.76
N SER A 140 8.03 4.31 -6.85
CA SER A 140 8.37 5.74 -6.76
C SER A 140 7.17 6.61 -6.33
N GLN A 141 5.96 6.13 -6.65
CA GLN A 141 4.70 6.66 -6.14
C GLN A 141 4.52 6.27 -4.66
N GLN A 142 4.85 5.03 -4.29
CA GLN A 142 4.85 4.56 -2.89
C GLN A 142 5.83 5.33 -2.00
N GLU A 143 7.07 5.56 -2.42
CA GLU A 143 8.07 6.34 -1.66
C GLU A 143 7.61 7.80 -1.45
N ALA A 144 7.02 8.41 -2.48
CA ALA A 144 6.46 9.74 -2.39
C ALA A 144 5.27 9.78 -1.43
N LEU A 145 4.45 8.73 -1.44
CA LEU A 145 3.33 8.56 -0.54
C LEU A 145 3.80 8.32 0.92
N ASP A 146 4.81 7.49 1.14
CA ASP A 146 5.44 7.25 2.45
C ASP A 146 6.03 8.53 3.03
N THR A 147 6.65 9.36 2.18
CA THR A 147 7.17 10.67 2.58
C THR A 147 6.04 11.59 3.06
N VAL A 148 4.90 11.60 2.36
CA VAL A 148 3.70 12.34 2.79
C VAL A 148 3.22 11.84 4.14
N TYR A 149 3.13 10.52 4.32
CA TYR A 149 2.62 9.92 5.55
C TYR A 149 3.52 10.15 6.76
N LYS A 150 4.84 10.00 6.62
CA LYS A 150 5.80 10.33 7.68
C LYS A 150 5.69 11.78 8.13
N CYS A 151 5.47 12.70 7.18
CA CYS A 151 5.19 14.09 7.51
C CYS A 151 3.88 14.22 8.30
N MET A 152 2.80 13.56 7.87
CA MET A 152 1.50 13.63 8.54
C MET A 152 1.56 13.06 9.96
N GLU A 153 2.30 11.98 10.19
CA GLU A 153 2.54 11.41 11.52
C GLU A 153 3.27 12.38 12.44
N THR A 154 4.26 13.11 11.90
CA THR A 154 4.98 14.18 12.63
C THR A 154 4.06 15.35 12.98
N HIS A 155 3.03 15.59 12.17
CA HIS A 155 1.99 16.62 12.37
C HIS A 155 0.64 15.98 12.68
N SER A 156 0.64 14.97 13.54
CA SER A 156 -0.54 14.14 13.81
C SER A 156 -1.69 14.89 14.46
N ASP A 157 -1.41 15.98 15.18
CA ASP A 157 -2.41 16.92 15.71
C ASP A 157 -3.23 17.59 14.59
N TYR A 158 -2.56 17.93 13.48
CA TYR A 158 -3.21 18.52 12.31
C TYR A 158 -3.91 17.48 11.43
N TYR A 159 -3.32 16.28 11.30
CA TYR A 159 -3.80 15.22 10.39
C TYR A 159 -4.55 14.09 11.10
N GLU A 160 -4.96 14.26 12.36
CA GLU A 160 -5.54 13.21 13.21
C GLU A 160 -6.68 12.45 12.53
N ALA A 161 -7.66 13.20 12.00
CA ALA A 161 -8.83 12.62 11.34
C ALA A 161 -8.42 11.73 10.15
N PHE A 162 -7.46 12.18 9.35
CA PHE A 162 -6.96 11.43 8.21
C PHE A 162 -6.18 10.18 8.62
N LEU A 163 -5.28 10.32 9.61
CA LEU A 163 -4.49 9.21 10.13
C LEU A 163 -5.37 8.15 10.80
N SER A 164 -6.43 8.56 11.51
CA SER A 164 -7.39 7.65 12.13
C SER A 164 -8.14 6.82 11.08
N GLU A 165 -8.64 7.45 10.01
CA GLU A 165 -9.32 6.73 8.93
C GLU A 165 -8.38 5.81 8.16
N ARG A 166 -7.14 6.26 7.93
CA ARG A 166 -6.10 5.40 7.39
C ARG A 166 -5.90 4.15 8.27
N LYS A 167 -5.70 4.33 9.58
CA LYS A 167 -5.48 3.22 10.51
C LYS A 167 -6.61 2.20 10.46
N LYS A 168 -7.87 2.65 10.43
CA LYS A 168 -9.04 1.75 10.30
C LYS A 168 -9.02 0.93 9.01
N ARG A 169 -8.62 1.55 7.89
CA ARG A 169 -8.51 0.86 6.60
C ARG A 169 -7.39 -0.19 6.64
N ASP A 170 -6.26 0.17 7.21
CA ASP A 170 -5.10 -0.73 7.28
C ASP A 170 -5.42 -1.92 8.22
N GLU A 171 -6.08 -1.67 9.37
CA GLU A 171 -6.62 -2.72 10.26
C GLU A 171 -7.61 -3.66 9.55
N TYR A 172 -8.49 -3.13 8.71
CA TYR A 172 -9.41 -3.93 7.91
C TYR A 172 -8.69 -4.79 6.87
N TYR A 173 -7.72 -4.20 6.15
CA TYR A 173 -6.90 -4.94 5.20
C TYR A 173 -6.22 -6.12 5.88
N PHE A 174 -5.57 -5.89 7.01
CA PHE A 174 -4.88 -6.97 7.74
C PHE A 174 -5.84 -8.03 8.24
N LYS A 175 -7.03 -7.64 8.72
CA LYS A 175 -8.07 -8.60 9.12
C LYS A 175 -8.52 -9.49 7.97
N GLU A 176 -8.76 -8.93 6.78
CA GLU A 176 -9.15 -9.73 5.61
C GLU A 176 -7.98 -10.59 5.09
N PHE A 177 -6.74 -10.09 5.18
CA PHE A 177 -5.54 -10.85 4.86
C PHE A 177 -5.35 -12.05 5.80
N ASP A 178 -5.55 -11.85 7.10
CA ASP A 178 -5.53 -12.93 8.10
C ASP A 178 -6.60 -13.97 7.85
N ALA A 179 -7.83 -13.53 7.54
CA ALA A 179 -8.93 -14.43 7.21
C ALA A 179 -8.60 -15.26 5.96
N PHE A 180 -7.96 -14.65 4.94
CA PHE A 180 -7.49 -15.35 3.76
C PHE A 180 -6.46 -16.44 4.10
N LEU A 181 -5.44 -16.12 4.89
CA LEU A 181 -4.40 -17.08 5.29
C LEU A 181 -5.00 -18.23 6.13
N ALA A 182 -5.81 -17.89 7.13
CA ALA A 182 -6.43 -18.87 8.04
C ALA A 182 -7.36 -19.85 7.30
N ALA A 183 -8.14 -19.37 6.32
CA ALA A 183 -9.08 -20.20 5.56
C ALA A 183 -8.38 -21.29 4.72
N ARG A 184 -7.11 -21.09 4.37
CA ARG A 184 -6.36 -22.03 3.53
C ARG A 184 -5.51 -23.04 4.32
N LYS A 185 -5.50 -22.95 5.66
CA LYS A 185 -4.58 -23.70 6.54
C LYS A 185 -3.12 -23.59 6.07
N LEU A 186 -2.77 -22.43 5.53
CA LEU A 186 -1.39 -22.08 5.19
C LEU A 186 -0.66 -21.66 6.46
#